data_AF-A0A173SRN0-F1
#
_entry.id   AF-A0A173SRN0-F1
#
_cell.length_a   1.000
_cell.length_b   1.000
_cell.length_c   1.000
_cell.angle_alpha   90.00
_cell.angle_beta   90.00
_cell.angle_gamma   90.00
#
_symmetry.space_group_name_H-M   'P 1'
#
loop_
_entity.id
_entity.type
_entity.pdbx_description
1 polymer ?
#
loop_
_entity_poly.entity_id
_entity_poly.type
_entity_poly.pdbx_seq_one_letter_code
_entity_poly.pdbx_strand_id
1 'polypeptide(L)'
;MEFGDGQVSGLQQIEAKDFYQSFGQEESISAKEFFTDGTVILVGNPMPDKSVEQMQLDIASIGGTQELVDVYVQVHNKFWYIQDDLYDYEEESEEYIRVKENVEAMGEMMDLLGKKIMVAAKEEGLLAERQPNSGTVKQLESFMKKYGYKNGGGWWIKSE
;
A
#
# COMPACT_ATOMS: atom_id res chain seq x y z
N MET A 1 6.27 -26.05 0.12
CA MET A 1 5.33 -25.08 0.69
C MET A 1 5.21 -24.00 -0.37
N GLU A 2 4.09 -24.00 -1.07
CA GLU A 2 3.85 -23.23 -2.30
C GLU A 2 3.33 -21.85 -1.88
N PHE A 3 4.13 -20.80 -2.09
CA PHE A 3 3.67 -19.43 -1.94
C PHE A 3 3.01 -19.04 -3.25
N GLY A 4 1.68 -18.86 -3.20
CA GLY A 4 0.84 -18.62 -4.36
C GLY A 4 1.20 -17.32 -5.07
N ASP A 5 1.43 -17.45 -6.38
CA ASP A 5 1.61 -16.39 -7.36
C ASP A 5 0.36 -15.49 -7.44
N GLY A 6 0.31 -14.51 -6.57
CA GLY A 6 -0.62 -13.40 -6.63
C GLY A 6 -0.03 -12.18 -7.33
N GLN A 7 0.74 -12.37 -8.41
CA GLN A 7 1.20 -11.27 -9.26
C GLN A 7 0.43 -11.25 -10.58
N VAL A 8 0.09 -10.03 -10.98
CA VAL A 8 -0.65 -9.66 -12.18
C VAL A 8 0.11 -10.18 -13.41
N SER A 9 -0.39 -11.23 -14.06
CA SER A 9 0.24 -11.85 -15.25
C SER A 9 0.02 -11.01 -16.54
N GLY A 10 0.33 -9.73 -16.49
CA GLY A 10 0.10 -8.80 -17.61
C GLY A 10 1.26 -7.87 -17.93
N LEU A 11 2.23 -7.69 -17.02
CA LEU A 11 3.46 -6.99 -17.34
C LEU A 11 4.46 -8.04 -17.83
N GLN A 12 4.75 -8.04 -19.13
CA GLN A 12 5.96 -8.68 -19.63
C GLN A 12 7.12 -8.21 -18.75
N GLN A 13 7.97 -9.15 -18.30
CA GLN A 13 9.20 -8.83 -17.60
C GLN A 13 10.07 -7.96 -18.52
N ILE A 14 9.90 -6.65 -18.39
CA ILE A 14 10.83 -5.67 -18.95
C ILE A 14 11.97 -5.64 -17.94
N GLU A 15 13.14 -6.13 -18.35
CA GLU A 15 14.37 -5.98 -17.57
C GLU A 15 14.53 -4.48 -17.23
N ALA A 16 14.95 -4.13 -16.02
CA ALA A 16 15.07 -2.72 -15.62
C ALA A 16 15.89 -1.89 -16.63
N LYS A 17 16.91 -2.51 -17.26
CA LYS A 17 17.71 -1.90 -18.34
C LYS A 17 16.88 -1.54 -19.58
N ASP A 18 15.88 -2.36 -19.92
CA ASP A 18 15.01 -2.21 -21.08
C ASP A 18 13.89 -1.17 -20.77
N PHE A 19 13.50 -1.03 -19.49
CA PHE A 19 12.63 0.04 -19.02
C PHE A 19 13.33 1.40 -19.10
N TYR A 20 14.62 1.49 -18.74
CA TYR A 20 15.36 2.74 -18.84
C TYR A 20 15.85 3.07 -20.26
N GLN A 21 16.04 2.07 -21.13
CA GLN A 21 16.43 2.31 -22.53
C GLN A 21 15.32 2.94 -23.38
N SER A 22 14.04 2.73 -23.06
CA SER A 22 12.93 3.36 -23.79
C SER A 22 12.86 4.88 -23.58
N PHE A 23 13.44 5.42 -22.50
CA PHE A 23 13.57 6.87 -22.28
C PHE A 23 14.75 7.51 -23.02
N GLY A 24 15.56 6.71 -23.74
CA GLY A 24 16.67 7.19 -24.57
C GLY A 24 16.24 7.73 -25.94
N GLN A 25 14.96 7.57 -26.29
CA GLN A 25 14.31 8.30 -27.37
C GLN A 25 13.30 9.26 -26.73
N GLU A 26 13.07 10.42 -27.34
CA GLU A 26 12.04 11.40 -26.94
C GLU A 26 10.60 10.84 -27.12
N GLU A 27 10.33 9.61 -26.68
CA GLU A 27 8.98 9.07 -26.55
C GLU A 27 8.39 9.61 -25.24
N SER A 28 7.90 10.85 -25.29
CA SER A 28 7.10 11.40 -24.20
C SER A 28 5.75 10.69 -24.19
N ILE A 29 5.57 9.72 -23.29
CA ILE A 29 4.27 9.13 -23.01
C ILE A 29 3.49 10.11 -22.13
N SER A 30 2.24 10.39 -22.51
CA SER A 30 1.39 11.29 -21.71
C SER A 30 1.15 10.67 -20.34
N ALA A 31 1.25 11.45 -19.26
CA ALA A 31 0.91 10.98 -17.92
C ALA A 31 -0.53 10.43 -17.85
N LYS A 32 -1.44 10.91 -18.72
CA LYS A 32 -2.82 10.39 -18.84
C LYS A 32 -2.92 9.00 -19.46
N GLU A 33 -1.89 8.58 -20.20
CA GLU A 33 -1.78 7.23 -20.76
C GLU A 33 -1.23 6.24 -19.71
N PHE A 34 -0.52 6.75 -18.70
CA PHE A 34 0.02 5.95 -17.59
C PHE A 34 -0.92 5.88 -16.37
N PHE A 35 -1.60 6.99 -16.05
CA PHE A 35 -2.43 7.11 -14.87
C PHE A 35 -3.90 7.26 -15.24
N THR A 36 -4.74 6.42 -14.64
CA THR A 36 -6.19 6.59 -14.70
C THR A 36 -6.62 7.89 -14.02
N ASP A 37 -7.69 8.51 -14.53
CA ASP A 37 -8.28 9.69 -13.90
C ASP A 37 -8.59 9.40 -12.41
N GLY A 38 -8.11 10.28 -11.53
CA GLY A 38 -8.26 10.14 -10.08
C GLY A 38 -7.12 9.43 -9.36
N THR A 39 -6.07 8.97 -10.07
CA THR A 39 -4.84 8.48 -9.43
C THR A 39 -4.18 9.58 -8.62
N VAL A 40 -3.78 9.24 -7.40
CA VAL A 40 -3.08 10.13 -6.47
C VAL A 40 -1.64 9.66 -6.33
N ILE A 41 -0.71 10.61 -6.37
CA ILE A 41 0.72 10.38 -6.10
C ILE A 41 1.00 10.86 -4.68
N LEU A 42 1.52 9.97 -3.83
CA LEU A 42 2.03 10.35 -2.52
C LEU A 42 3.40 10.98 -2.67
N VAL A 43 3.50 12.27 -2.33
CA VAL A 43 4.74 13.03 -2.38
C VAL A 43 5.37 13.01 -0.98
N GLY A 44 6.38 12.17 -0.82
CA GLY A 44 7.12 12.01 0.44
C GLY A 44 6.42 11.12 1.47
N ASN A 45 7.16 10.84 2.54
CA ASN A 45 6.73 9.93 3.61
C ASN A 45 5.41 10.45 4.23
N PRO A 46 4.32 9.65 4.24
CA PRO A 46 3.03 10.10 4.75
C PRO A 46 3.03 10.40 6.25
N MET A 47 3.96 9.82 7.02
CA MET A 47 4.12 10.06 8.46
C MET A 47 5.60 10.02 8.84
N PRO A 48 6.35 11.10 8.57
CA PRO A 48 7.79 11.15 8.86
C PRO A 48 8.07 11.09 10.37
N ASP A 49 7.15 11.59 11.20
CA ASP A 49 7.36 11.72 12.65
C ASP A 49 6.98 10.46 13.46
N LYS A 50 6.37 9.45 12.84
CA LYS A 50 5.93 8.23 13.54
C LYS A 50 6.94 7.10 13.40
N SER A 51 7.51 6.64 14.52
CA SER A 51 8.31 5.41 14.55
C SER A 51 7.43 4.16 14.52
N VAL A 52 8.05 2.99 14.32
CA VAL A 52 7.39 1.68 14.41
C VAL A 52 6.76 1.48 15.79
N GLU A 53 7.47 1.81 16.86
CA GLU A 53 7.01 1.66 18.23
C GLU A 53 5.77 2.52 18.50
N GLN A 54 5.76 3.76 18.00
CA GLN A 54 4.60 4.63 18.15
C GLN A 54 3.38 4.05 17.42
N MET A 55 3.56 3.46 16.24
CA MET A 55 2.46 2.81 15.52
C MET A 55 1.95 1.56 16.23
N GLN A 56 2.83 0.78 16.86
CA GLN A 56 2.42 -0.37 17.69
C GLN A 56 1.56 0.08 18.88
N LEU A 57 1.92 1.21 19.52
CA LEU A 57 1.11 1.80 20.60
C LEU A 57 -0.26 2.25 20.09
N ASP A 58 -0.30 2.91 18.93
CA ASP A 58 -1.55 3.34 18.31
C ASP A 58 -2.46 2.13 18.03
N ILE A 59 -1.90 1.03 17.49
CA ILE A 59 -2.62 -0.24 17.26
C ILE A 59 -3.15 -0.85 18.55
N ALA A 60 -2.37 -0.81 19.64
CA ALA A 60 -2.78 -1.34 20.94
C ALA A 60 -3.90 -0.52 21.59
N SER A 61 -4.00 0.76 21.23
CA SER A 61 -5.02 1.69 21.76
C SER A 61 -6.35 1.70 21.01
N ILE A 62 -6.48 0.95 19.91
CA ILE A 62 -7.71 0.90 19.10
C ILE A 62 -8.90 0.42 19.96
N GLY A 63 -9.86 1.31 20.17
CA GLY A 63 -11.10 1.06 20.92
C GLY A 63 -12.34 0.94 20.03
N GLY A 64 -12.29 1.38 18.77
CA GLY A 64 -13.44 1.33 17.86
C GLY A 64 -13.11 1.25 16.37
N THR A 65 -14.14 1.09 15.53
CA THR A 65 -13.96 0.89 14.09
C THR A 65 -13.37 2.09 13.37
N GLN A 66 -13.73 3.32 13.74
CA GLN A 66 -13.12 4.52 13.15
C GLN A 66 -11.61 4.55 13.42
N GLU A 67 -11.20 4.31 14.67
CA GLU A 67 -9.78 4.25 15.04
C GLU A 67 -9.05 3.11 14.32
N LEU A 68 -9.69 1.95 14.18
CA LEU A 68 -9.16 0.84 13.38
C LEU A 68 -8.89 1.27 11.93
N VAL A 69 -9.85 1.96 11.30
CA VAL A 69 -9.70 2.45 9.93
C VAL A 69 -8.58 3.48 9.85
N ASP A 70 -8.55 4.45 10.76
CA ASP A 70 -7.55 5.53 10.74
C ASP A 70 -6.13 4.97 10.93
N VAL A 71 -5.93 4.06 11.88
CA VAL A 71 -4.63 3.40 12.10
C VAL A 71 -4.26 2.48 10.93
N TYR A 72 -5.23 1.77 10.35
CA TYR A 72 -5.01 0.96 9.15
C TYR A 72 -4.52 1.80 7.96
N VAL A 73 -5.17 2.93 7.67
CA VAL A 73 -4.77 3.83 6.58
C VAL A 73 -3.35 4.33 6.76
N GLN A 74 -3.01 4.70 8.00
CA GLN A 74 -1.67 5.14 8.36
C GLN A 74 -0.64 4.04 8.06
N VAL A 75 -0.78 2.86 8.69
CA VAL A 75 0.17 1.76 8.51
C VAL A 75 0.25 1.32 7.05
N HIS A 76 -0.89 1.20 6.37
CA HIS A 76 -0.97 0.84 4.96
C HIS A 76 -0.16 1.78 4.07
N ASN A 77 -0.45 3.09 4.13
CA ASN A 77 0.21 4.05 3.26
C ASN A 77 1.70 4.18 3.60
N LYS A 78 2.09 4.08 4.88
CA LYS A 78 3.52 4.09 5.23
C LYS A 78 4.23 2.82 4.78
N PHE A 79 3.63 1.64 4.95
CA PHE A 79 4.21 0.37 4.54
C PHE A 79 4.56 0.36 3.06
N TRP A 80 3.60 0.69 2.19
CA TRP A 80 3.87 0.71 0.75
C TRP A 80 4.88 1.78 0.36
N TYR A 81 4.87 2.95 1.02
CA TYR A 81 5.89 3.97 0.82
C TYR A 81 7.30 3.45 1.12
N ILE A 82 7.52 2.84 2.30
CA ILE A 82 8.85 2.36 2.69
C ILE A 82 9.27 1.08 1.96
N GLN A 83 8.30 0.30 1.47
CA GLN A 83 8.62 -0.88 0.67
C GLN A 83 9.17 -0.45 -0.69
N ASP A 84 8.62 0.61 -1.28
CA ASP A 84 9.14 1.19 -2.51
C ASP A 84 10.58 1.72 -2.31
N ASP A 85 10.89 2.30 -1.13
CA ASP A 85 12.25 2.76 -0.80
C ASP A 85 13.30 1.63 -0.87
N LEU A 86 12.94 0.34 -0.74
CA LEU A 86 13.91 -0.76 -0.84
C LEU A 86 14.59 -0.83 -2.22
N TYR A 87 13.89 -0.40 -3.28
CA TYR A 87 14.43 -0.42 -4.63
C TYR A 87 15.50 0.64 -4.87
N ASP A 88 15.62 1.63 -3.97
CA ASP A 88 16.60 2.70 -4.08
C ASP A 88 18.00 2.30 -3.56
N TYR A 89 18.11 1.17 -2.85
CA TYR A 89 19.35 0.72 -2.23
C TYR A 89 19.87 -0.56 -2.87
N GLU A 90 21.20 -0.70 -2.93
CA GLU A 90 21.82 -1.96 -3.34
C GLU A 90 21.50 -3.06 -2.31
N GLU A 91 21.10 -4.24 -2.79
CA GLU A 91 20.82 -5.38 -1.94
C GLU A 91 22.02 -5.70 -1.03
N GLU A 92 21.74 -6.02 0.23
CA GLU A 92 22.74 -6.27 1.30
C GLU A 92 23.58 -5.05 1.77
N SER A 93 23.35 -3.85 1.23
CA SER A 93 23.94 -2.61 1.80
C SER A 93 23.42 -2.34 3.22
N GLU A 94 24.17 -1.54 3.99
CA GLU A 94 23.76 -1.16 5.35
C GLU A 94 22.42 -0.41 5.33
N GLU A 95 22.21 0.46 4.34
CA GLU A 95 20.95 1.18 4.13
C GLU A 95 19.81 0.23 3.77
N TYR A 96 20.04 -0.72 2.85
CA TYR A 96 19.03 -1.73 2.49
C TYR A 96 18.62 -2.57 3.69
N ILE A 97 19.58 -3.07 4.48
CA ILE A 97 19.30 -3.87 5.69
C ILE A 97 18.44 -3.04 6.67
N ARG A 98 18.80 -1.77 6.89
CA ARG A 98 18.07 -0.89 7.79
C ARG A 98 16.64 -0.61 7.32
N VAL A 99 16.43 -0.38 6.03
CA VAL A 99 15.08 -0.17 5.47
C VAL A 99 14.29 -1.48 5.52
N LYS A 100 14.92 -2.62 5.22
CA LYS A 100 14.30 -3.94 5.26
C LYS A 100 13.78 -4.29 6.66
N GLU A 101 14.55 -4.04 7.71
CA GLU A 101 14.10 -4.25 9.09
C GLU A 101 12.82 -3.44 9.39
N ASN A 102 12.73 -2.19 8.92
CA ASN A 102 11.53 -1.37 9.06
C ASN A 102 10.35 -1.92 8.25
N VAL A 103 10.60 -2.39 7.01
CA VAL A 103 9.57 -3.00 6.15
C VAL A 103 9.01 -4.26 6.78
N GLU A 104 9.86 -5.12 7.34
CA GLU A 104 9.45 -6.35 8.03
C GLU A 104 8.56 -6.03 9.24
N ALA A 105 8.99 -5.10 10.10
CA ALA A 105 8.21 -4.69 11.27
C ALA A 105 6.87 -4.05 10.89
N MET A 106 6.84 -3.22 9.85
CA MET A 106 5.60 -2.63 9.32
C MET A 106 4.70 -3.66 8.65
N GLY A 107 5.28 -4.70 8.02
CA GLY A 107 4.56 -5.80 7.40
C GLY A 107 3.74 -6.60 8.40
N GLU A 108 4.30 -6.88 9.58
CA GLU A 108 3.56 -7.55 10.66
C GLU A 108 2.34 -6.73 11.13
N MET A 109 2.51 -5.42 11.28
CA MET A 109 1.42 -4.51 11.63
C MET A 109 0.35 -4.45 10.53
N MET A 110 0.78 -4.42 9.27
CA MET A 110 -0.09 -4.40 8.10
C MET A 110 -0.91 -5.69 8.01
N ASP A 111 -0.31 -6.85 8.23
CA ASP A 111 -1.02 -8.15 8.26
C ASP A 111 -2.06 -8.21 9.38
N LEU A 112 -1.70 -7.72 10.58
CA LEU A 112 -2.61 -7.68 11.73
C LEU A 112 -3.82 -6.78 11.45
N LEU A 113 -3.57 -5.54 11.03
CA LEU A 113 -4.63 -4.58 10.74
C LEU A 113 -5.45 -4.99 9.52
N GLY A 114 -4.82 -5.56 8.50
CA GLY A 114 -5.48 -6.13 7.33
C GLY A 114 -6.49 -7.21 7.69
N LYS A 115 -6.14 -8.12 8.60
CA LYS A 115 -7.10 -9.12 9.11
C LYS A 115 -8.26 -8.46 9.88
N LYS A 116 -7.95 -7.53 10.79
CA LYS A 116 -8.97 -6.83 11.60
C LYS A 116 -9.95 -6.04 10.73
N ILE A 117 -9.46 -5.30 9.74
CA ILE A 117 -10.32 -4.47 8.90
C ILE A 117 -11.20 -5.30 7.97
N MET A 118 -10.68 -6.44 7.47
CA MET A 118 -11.47 -7.37 6.66
C MET A 118 -12.61 -8.00 7.48
N VAL A 119 -12.35 -8.34 8.75
CA VAL A 119 -13.39 -8.82 9.67
C VAL A 119 -14.44 -7.72 9.92
N ALA A 120 -14.02 -6.51 10.26
CA ALA A 120 -14.95 -5.40 10.50
C ALA A 120 -15.81 -5.08 9.26
N ALA A 121 -15.20 -5.05 8.07
CA ALA A 121 -15.92 -4.84 6.82
C ALA A 121 -16.93 -5.96 6.54
N LYS A 122 -16.58 -7.21 6.85
CA LYS A 122 -17.48 -8.36 6.69
C LYS A 122 -18.65 -8.31 7.67
N GLU A 123 -18.39 -7.98 8.94
CA GLU A 123 -19.42 -7.85 9.97
C GLU A 123 -20.44 -6.75 9.65
N GLU A 124 -19.98 -5.68 8.99
CA GLU A 124 -20.84 -4.61 8.50
C GLU A 124 -21.51 -4.89 7.15
N GLY A 125 -21.22 -6.03 6.51
CA GLY A 125 -21.74 -6.37 5.19
C GLY A 125 -21.22 -5.48 4.05
N LEU A 126 -20.08 -4.83 4.25
CA LEU A 126 -19.46 -3.89 3.30
C LEU A 126 -18.20 -4.46 2.63
N LEU A 127 -17.81 -5.69 2.96
CA LEU A 127 -16.70 -6.39 2.30
C LEU A 127 -17.18 -6.95 0.95
N ALA A 128 -16.62 -6.43 -0.15
CA ALA A 128 -16.94 -6.94 -1.48
C ALA A 128 -16.24 -8.27 -1.80
N GLU A 129 -16.80 -9.00 -2.76
CA GLU A 129 -16.17 -10.20 -3.30
C GLU A 129 -14.82 -9.88 -3.92
N ARG A 130 -13.87 -10.81 -3.78
CA ARG A 130 -12.54 -10.65 -4.35
C ARG A 130 -12.62 -10.74 -5.87
N GLN A 131 -12.17 -9.71 -6.57
CA GLN A 131 -12.07 -9.73 -8.02
C GLN A 131 -10.75 -10.40 -8.47
N PRO A 132 -10.70 -11.05 -9.64
CA PRO A 132 -9.45 -11.55 -10.21
C PRO A 132 -8.41 -10.43 -10.35
N ASN A 133 -7.14 -10.74 -10.07
CA ASN A 133 -6.03 -9.78 -10.15
C ASN A 133 -6.25 -8.49 -9.34
N SER A 134 -7.06 -8.54 -8.28
CA SER A 134 -7.27 -7.42 -7.37
C SER A 134 -6.72 -7.72 -5.97
N GLY A 135 -6.08 -6.70 -5.41
CA GLY A 135 -5.69 -6.68 -4.00
C GLY A 135 -6.89 -6.42 -3.09
N THR A 136 -6.63 -6.39 -1.78
CA THR A 136 -7.64 -6.15 -0.74
C THR A 136 -8.25 -4.74 -0.80
N VAL A 137 -7.57 -3.77 -1.44
CA VAL A 137 -8.05 -2.39 -1.60
C VAL A 137 -9.45 -2.34 -2.21
N LYS A 138 -9.68 -3.04 -3.33
CA LYS A 138 -10.99 -3.06 -4.01
C LYS A 138 -12.09 -3.68 -3.16
N GLN A 139 -11.76 -4.67 -2.34
CA GLN A 139 -12.73 -5.32 -1.46
C GLN A 139 -13.22 -4.40 -0.34
N LEU A 140 -12.36 -3.46 0.07
CA LEU A 140 -12.59 -2.57 1.20
C LEU A 140 -13.21 -1.21 0.80
N GLU A 141 -13.29 -0.86 -0.49
CA GLU A 141 -13.69 0.48 -0.94
C GLU A 141 -15.01 0.97 -0.32
N SER A 142 -16.05 0.14 -0.32
CA SER A 142 -17.36 0.50 0.26
C SER A 142 -17.28 0.76 1.78
N PHE A 143 -16.51 -0.06 2.48
CA PHE A 143 -16.26 0.08 3.90
C PHE A 143 -15.45 1.36 4.20
N MET A 144 -14.33 1.56 3.51
CA MET A 144 -13.47 2.73 3.67
C MET A 144 -14.21 4.03 3.37
N LYS A 145 -15.09 4.03 2.36
CA LYS A 145 -15.95 5.17 2.03
C LYS A 145 -16.87 5.57 3.18
N LYS A 146 -17.45 4.60 3.90
CA LYS A 146 -18.28 4.86 5.09
C LYS A 146 -17.48 5.59 6.18
N TYR A 147 -16.19 5.28 6.31
CA TYR A 147 -15.30 5.85 7.32
C TYR A 147 -14.48 7.05 6.83
N GLY A 148 -14.87 7.64 5.69
CA GLY A 148 -14.30 8.90 5.21
C GLY A 148 -13.01 8.75 4.41
N TYR A 149 -12.79 7.62 3.73
CA TYR A 149 -11.64 7.41 2.85
C TYR A 149 -12.05 6.97 1.45
N LYS A 150 -11.21 7.29 0.45
CA LYS A 150 -11.35 6.87 -0.94
C LYS A 150 -10.07 6.23 -1.44
N ASN A 151 -10.20 5.32 -2.40
CA ASN A 151 -9.07 4.73 -3.11
C ASN A 151 -8.51 5.74 -4.11
N GLY A 152 -7.23 6.10 -3.97
CA GLY A 152 -6.46 6.98 -4.85
C GLY A 152 -5.58 6.22 -5.84
N GLY A 153 -5.93 4.99 -6.20
CA GLY A 153 -5.14 4.16 -7.12
C GLY A 153 -4.10 3.28 -6.40
N GLY A 154 -4.46 2.72 -5.25
CA GLY A 154 -3.57 1.94 -4.39
C GLY A 154 -3.28 2.60 -3.05
N TRP A 155 -3.62 3.88 -2.90
CA TRP A 155 -3.46 4.66 -1.67
C TRP A 155 -4.80 4.98 -1.04
N TRP A 156 -4.88 4.99 0.29
CA TRP A 156 -6.08 5.47 0.98
C TRP A 156 -5.98 6.96 1.27
N ILE A 157 -6.92 7.73 0.72
CA ILE A 157 -6.94 9.19 0.83
C ILE A 157 -8.18 9.61 1.61
N LYS A 158 -8.04 10.57 2.51
CA LYS A 158 -9.18 11.11 3.25
C LYS A 158 -10.16 11.78 2.26
N SER A 159 -11.43 11.42 2.37
CA SER A 159 -12.52 12.05 1.63
C SER A 159 -12.82 13.41 2.24
N GLU A 160 -13.04 14.42 1.39
CA GLU A 160 -13.50 15.76 1.79
C GLU A 160 -14.97 15.75 2.24
#